data_AF-A0A8H5HQU6-F1
#
_entry.id   AF-A0A8H5HQU6-F1
#
_cell.length_a   1.000
_cell.length_b   1.000
_cell.length_c   1.000
_cell.angle_alpha   90.00
_cell.angle_beta   90.00
_cell.angle_gamma   90.00
#
_symmetry.space_group_name_H-M   'P 1'
#
loop_
_entity.id
_entity.type
_entity.pdbx_description
1 polymer ?
#
loop_
_entity_poly.entity_id
_entity_poly.type
_entity_poly.pdbx_seq_one_letter_code
_entity_poly.pdbx_strand_id
1 'polypeptide(L)'
;MDVADYLLYGRFYLPTGRLDALYSTRLSPTVQALVAAISDPPSNVPAEMRGRGGDVSNIMLNLQHDVGKWCTEYTWSAEDGMWGVRVLHNFGRLGMPIEPTDDTSSISGSRAGLKRVDEEDAVEGGLKGRVSVGAELYFSAKEKSAGVSTGIRFTTLPDATPPSFQVPSSSSPLSLGSKGQLSQPPTTITALFNPMLGHISGAYSAQVSRDLCLSSRFDFNVYSYESEWTMGAEWWLRRSPSMDSEDFPATPPKLSVPNLESRDDVHGVVKARASTNNDISLMWEGRLRNMLISLGVVSDFSSRSKPIKAIGLELSYFSSG
;
A
#
# COMPACT_ATOMS: atom_id res chain seq x y z
N MET A 1 4.34 5.56 37.40
CA MET A 1 5.42 5.00 36.56
C MET A 1 4.76 4.63 35.26
N ASP A 2 5.06 5.34 34.18
CA ASP A 2 4.63 4.87 32.85
C ASP A 2 5.46 3.66 32.49
N VAL A 3 4.78 2.54 32.23
CA VAL A 3 5.40 1.34 31.67
C VAL A 3 5.51 1.60 30.18
N ALA A 4 6.72 1.94 29.71
CA ALA A 4 6.96 2.15 28.29
C ALA A 4 6.83 0.83 27.52
N ASP A 5 5.98 0.80 26.50
CA ASP A 5 5.88 -0.33 25.60
C ASP A 5 7.20 -0.53 24.86
N TYR A 6 7.74 -1.75 24.92
CA TYR A 6 8.95 -2.16 24.21
C TYR A 6 8.72 -3.46 23.43
N LEU A 7 9.38 -3.55 22.29
CA LEU A 7 9.43 -4.74 21.44
C LEU A 7 10.90 -5.11 21.25
N LEU A 8 11.26 -6.33 21.64
CA LEU A 8 12.57 -6.91 21.41
C LEU A 8 12.43 -8.11 20.47
N TYR A 9 13.21 -8.10 19.40
CA TYR A 9 13.32 -9.16 18.42
C TYR A 9 14.79 -9.53 18.22
N GLY A 10 15.06 -10.83 18.15
CA GLY A 10 16.39 -11.36 17.86
C GLY A 10 16.26 -12.61 17.00
N ARG A 11 17.01 -12.65 15.90
CA ARG A 11 17.09 -13.79 14.99
C ARG A 11 18.54 -14.15 14.78
N PHE A 12 18.90 -15.38 15.13
CA PHE A 12 20.25 -15.92 14.95
C PHE A 12 20.24 -17.04 13.91
N TYR A 13 21.06 -16.89 12.87
CA TYR A 13 21.21 -17.87 11.81
C TYR A 13 22.36 -18.83 12.14
N LEU A 14 22.03 -20.00 12.72
CA LEU A 14 23.01 -21.01 13.10
C LEU A 14 24.04 -21.38 12.01
N PRO A 15 23.71 -21.52 10.71
CA PRO A 15 24.69 -21.92 9.69
C PRO A 15 25.68 -20.83 9.27
N THR A 16 25.29 -19.56 9.36
CA THR A 16 26.12 -18.40 8.95
C THR A 16 26.69 -17.64 10.14
N GLY A 17 26.21 -17.90 11.35
CA GLY A 17 26.51 -17.14 12.57
C GLY A 17 25.98 -15.69 12.56
N ARG A 18 25.15 -15.33 11.58
CA ARG A 18 24.56 -13.99 11.46
C ARG A 18 23.55 -13.72 12.57
N LEU A 19 23.65 -12.55 13.18
CA LEU A 19 22.68 -12.04 14.15
C LEU A 19 21.95 -10.82 13.57
N ASP A 20 20.62 -10.89 13.49
CA ASP A 20 19.77 -9.71 13.35
C ASP A 20 19.10 -9.44 14.71
N ALA A 21 19.18 -8.21 15.21
CA ALA A 21 18.48 -7.76 16.41
C ALA A 21 17.70 -6.47 16.12
N LEU A 22 16.52 -6.33 16.71
CA LEU A 22 15.69 -5.14 16.64
C LEU A 22 15.09 -4.86 18.02
N TYR A 23 15.30 -3.65 18.51
CA TYR A 23 14.72 -3.14 19.73
C TYR A 23 13.93 -1.87 19.40
N SER A 24 12.63 -1.85 19.68
CA SER A 24 11.82 -0.63 19.58
C SER A 24 11.20 -0.30 20.93
N THR A 25 11.15 0.98 21.26
CA THR A 25 10.58 1.47 22.52
C THR A 25 9.80 2.76 22.24
N ARG A 26 8.66 2.91 22.89
CA ARG A 26 7.92 4.17 22.87
C ARG A 26 8.49 5.11 23.93
N LEU A 27 9.06 6.24 23.52
CA LEU A 27 9.64 7.23 24.43
C LEU A 27 8.60 8.26 24.92
N SER A 28 7.57 8.49 24.11
CA SER A 28 6.47 9.43 24.36
C SER A 28 5.23 8.98 23.58
N PRO A 29 4.01 9.38 23.93
CA PRO A 29 2.83 9.14 23.09
C PRO A 29 3.02 9.50 21.61
N THR A 30 3.84 10.51 21.29
CA THR A 30 4.16 10.93 19.92
C THR A 30 5.54 10.48 19.41
N VAL A 31 6.42 9.88 20.24
CA VAL A 31 7.80 9.54 19.85
C VAL A 31 8.07 8.05 20.03
N GLN A 32 8.49 7.38 18.96
CA GLN A 32 8.96 6.01 18.94
C GLN A 32 10.43 5.97 18.53
N ALA A 33 11.24 5.23 19.29
CA ALA A 33 12.61 4.91 18.92
C ALA A 33 12.69 3.45 18.47
N LEU A 34 13.57 3.18 17.51
CA LEU A 34 13.90 1.86 17.01
C LEU A 34 15.40 1.77 16.76
N VAL A 35 15.98 0.66 17.20
CA VAL A 35 17.39 0.31 17.05
C VAL A 35 17.41 -1.03 16.33
N ALA A 36 18.02 -1.09 15.15
CA ALA A 36 18.28 -2.33 14.43
C ALA A 36 19.79 -2.57 14.40
N ALA A 37 20.22 -3.78 14.71
CA ALA A 37 21.62 -4.19 14.63
C ALA A 37 21.72 -5.46 13.79
N ILE A 38 22.65 -5.47 12.85
CA ILE A 38 22.99 -6.62 12.01
C ILE A 38 24.47 -6.89 12.24
N SER A 39 24.81 -8.13 12.56
CA SER A 39 26.18 -8.59 12.74
C SER A 39 26.40 -9.86 11.94
N ASP A 40 27.13 -9.74 10.85
CA ASP A 40 27.72 -10.88 10.14
C ASP A 40 29.11 -11.19 10.74
N PRO A 41 29.41 -12.45 11.11
CA PRO A 41 30.70 -12.81 11.69
C PRO A 41 31.80 -12.82 10.60
N PRO A 42 33.05 -12.47 10.94
CA PRO A 42 34.14 -12.48 9.99
C PRO A 42 34.42 -13.90 9.50
N SER A 43 34.26 -14.13 8.19
CA SER A 43 34.58 -15.42 7.58
C SER A 43 36.10 -15.65 7.55
N ASN A 44 36.58 -16.87 7.81
CA ASN A 44 38.02 -17.20 7.76
C ASN A 44 38.61 -17.22 6.32
N VAL A 45 37.94 -16.61 5.34
CA VAL A 45 38.39 -16.54 3.95
C VAL A 45 39.36 -15.35 3.78
N PRO A 46 40.57 -15.55 3.20
CA PRO A 46 41.56 -14.49 3.00
C PRO A 46 41.01 -13.28 2.23
N ALA A 47 41.43 -12.08 2.65
CA ALA A 47 40.93 -10.80 2.13
C ALA A 47 41.11 -10.63 0.61
N GLU A 48 42.11 -11.27 0.00
CA GLU A 48 42.37 -11.20 -1.45
C GLU A 48 41.29 -11.85 -2.32
N MET A 49 40.52 -12.80 -1.77
CA MET A 49 39.42 -13.46 -2.48
C MET A 49 38.05 -12.86 -2.14
N ARG A 50 38.00 -11.89 -1.22
CA ARG A 50 36.78 -11.14 -0.91
C ARG A 50 36.62 -10.01 -1.93
N GLY A 51 35.51 -10.01 -2.65
CA GLY A 51 34.98 -8.77 -3.22
C GLY A 51 34.75 -7.73 -2.12
N ARG A 52 34.66 -6.44 -2.50
CA ARG A 52 34.66 -5.24 -1.61
C ARG A 52 33.67 -5.18 -0.42
N GLY A 53 32.80 -6.17 -0.20
CA GLY A 53 31.81 -6.22 0.88
C GLY A 53 32.14 -7.25 1.97
N GLY A 54 33.32 -7.13 2.60
CA GLY A 54 33.69 -7.98 3.73
C GLY A 54 33.31 -7.35 5.08
N ASP A 55 32.57 -8.10 5.91
CA ASP A 55 32.27 -7.83 7.32
C ASP A 55 31.35 -6.59 7.57
N VAL A 56 30.11 -6.69 7.06
CA VAL A 56 29.03 -5.69 7.17
C VAL A 56 28.32 -5.79 8.53
N SER A 57 28.97 -5.32 9.60
CA SER A 57 28.29 -5.08 10.89
C SER A 57 27.70 -3.68 10.93
N ASN A 58 26.38 -3.56 11.00
CA ASN A 58 25.68 -2.26 10.94
C ASN A 58 24.74 -2.08 12.14
N ILE A 59 24.72 -0.87 12.69
CA ILE A 59 23.76 -0.43 13.71
C ILE A 59 23.01 0.77 13.15
N MET A 60 21.70 0.64 13.02
CA MET A 60 20.79 1.68 12.59
C MET A 60 19.93 2.16 13.76
N LEU A 61 19.91 3.47 13.98
CA LEU A 61 19.00 4.15 14.88
C LEU A 61 17.91 4.84 14.05
N ASN A 62 16.67 4.77 14.53
CA ASN A 62 15.52 5.41 13.91
C ASN A 62 14.66 6.05 15.00
N LEU A 63 14.32 7.32 14.82
CA LEU A 63 13.51 8.11 15.73
C LEU A 63 12.34 8.71 14.96
N GLN A 64 11.16 8.12 15.15
CA GLN A 64 9.91 8.58 14.54
C GLN A 64 9.15 9.46 15.53
N HIS A 65 8.70 10.62 15.06
CA HIS A 65 7.82 11.53 15.78
C HIS A 65 6.55 11.77 14.96
N ASP A 66 5.41 11.30 15.47
CA ASP A 66 4.10 11.37 14.80
C ASP A 66 3.11 12.23 15.60
N VAL A 67 2.55 13.23 14.93
CA VAL A 67 1.55 14.18 15.43
C VAL A 67 0.28 14.12 14.54
N GLY A 68 0.11 13.06 13.75
CA GLY A 68 -1.02 12.79 12.85
C GLY A 68 -1.04 13.65 11.58
N LYS A 69 -0.96 14.97 11.72
CA LYS A 69 -0.80 15.92 10.58
C LYS A 69 0.62 15.92 10.03
N TRP A 70 1.61 15.72 10.90
CA TRP A 70 3.02 15.66 10.56
C TRP A 70 3.61 14.38 11.14
N CYS A 71 4.37 13.65 10.34
CA CYS A 71 5.22 12.56 10.80
C CYS A 71 6.65 12.86 10.33
N THR A 72 7.60 12.90 11.25
CA THR A 72 9.02 13.17 10.98
C THR A 72 9.85 11.99 11.48
N GLU A 73 10.73 11.46 10.64
CA GLU A 73 11.53 10.28 10.92
C GLU A 73 13.01 10.64 10.76
N TYR A 74 13.82 10.44 11.80
CA TYR A 74 15.27 10.63 11.78
C TYR A 74 15.96 9.28 11.81
N THR A 75 16.74 8.96 10.79
CA THR A 75 17.49 7.71 10.68
C THR A 75 18.99 8.00 10.76
N TRP A 76 19.74 7.14 11.44
CA TRP A 76 21.20 7.16 11.45
C TRP A 76 21.76 5.76 11.30
N SER A 77 22.75 5.57 10.42
CA SER A 77 23.48 4.30 10.26
C SER A 77 24.94 4.47 10.66
N ALA A 78 25.41 3.62 11.57
CA ALA A 78 26.76 3.65 12.11
C ALA A 78 27.83 3.24 11.08
N GLU A 79 27.50 2.33 10.16
CA GLU A 79 28.46 1.76 9.20
C GLU A 79 28.96 2.81 8.20
N ASP A 80 28.04 3.60 7.64
CA ASP A 80 28.35 4.63 6.64
C ASP A 80 28.33 6.06 7.18
N GLY A 81 28.03 6.22 8.48
CA GLY A 81 27.78 7.54 9.06
C GLY A 81 26.64 8.27 8.33
N MET A 82 25.65 7.51 7.83
CA MET A 82 24.56 8.05 7.04
C MET A 82 23.48 8.61 7.95
N TRP A 83 23.10 9.86 7.72
CA TRP A 83 21.97 10.53 8.36
C TRP A 83 20.83 10.65 7.36
N GLY A 84 19.62 10.32 7.78
CA GLY A 84 18.39 10.44 7.01
C GLY A 84 17.35 11.25 7.77
N VAL A 85 16.60 12.09 7.06
CA VAL A 85 15.42 12.80 7.58
C VAL A 85 14.28 12.60 6.60
N ARG A 86 13.17 12.04 7.05
CA ARG A 86 11.92 12.00 6.30
C ARG A 86 10.88 12.89 6.96
N VAL A 87 10.06 13.55 6.16
CA VAL A 87 8.93 14.36 6.60
C VAL A 87 7.73 13.98 5.76
N LEU A 88 6.60 13.70 6.41
CA LEU A 88 5.31 13.47 5.78
C LEU A 88 4.29 14.44 6.38
N HIS A 89 3.64 15.22 5.52
CA HIS A 89 2.50 16.06 5.86
C HIS A 89 1.21 15.45 5.32
N ASN A 90 0.27 15.18 6.20
CA ASN A 90 -1.08 14.74 5.85
C ASN A 90 -2.00 15.97 5.78
N PHE A 91 -2.31 16.41 4.57
CA PHE A 91 -3.40 17.37 4.38
C PHE A 91 -4.73 16.72 4.77
N GLY A 92 -5.65 17.54 5.30
CA GLY A 92 -6.97 17.09 5.72
C GLY A 92 -7.82 16.56 4.54
N ARG A 93 -9.07 16.21 4.83
CA ARG A 93 -10.05 15.92 3.76
C ARG A 93 -10.11 17.12 2.82
N LEU A 94 -9.76 16.93 1.55
CA LEU A 94 -10.05 17.90 0.51
C LEU A 94 -11.51 17.69 0.08
N GLY A 95 -12.43 18.01 0.99
CA GLY A 95 -13.81 18.32 0.64
C GLY A 95 -13.86 19.82 0.47
N MET A 96 -14.07 20.31 -0.75
CA MET A 96 -14.48 21.69 -0.97
C MET A 96 -15.70 21.95 -0.09
N PRO A 97 -15.69 22.96 0.80
CA PRO A 97 -16.91 23.34 1.50
C PRO A 97 -17.88 23.86 0.44
N ILE A 98 -19.01 23.17 0.31
CA ILE A 98 -20.21 23.79 -0.25
C ILE A 98 -20.60 24.83 0.81
N GLU A 99 -20.31 26.10 0.57
CA GLU A 99 -21.04 27.16 1.26
C GLU A 99 -22.50 27.04 0.82
N PRO A 100 -23.45 26.81 1.74
CA PRO A 100 -24.85 26.96 1.39
C PRO A 100 -25.08 28.44 1.09
N THR A 101 -25.50 28.74 -0.14
CA THR A 101 -25.92 30.07 -0.55
C THR A 101 -27.24 30.43 0.14
N ASP A 102 -27.16 31.01 1.33
CA ASP A 102 -28.29 31.69 1.96
C ASP A 102 -28.53 33.03 1.24
N ASP A 103 -29.46 33.01 0.30
CA ASP A 103 -29.97 34.21 -0.37
C ASP A 103 -30.67 35.13 0.64
N THR A 104 -30.05 36.26 1.00
CA THR A 104 -30.80 37.46 1.43
C THR A 104 -30.05 38.73 0.99
N SER A 105 -30.77 39.58 0.28
CA SER A 105 -30.27 40.75 -0.44
C SER A 105 -29.82 41.94 0.42
N SER A 106 -28.68 42.56 0.08
CA SER A 106 -28.56 44.04 0.14
C SER A 106 -27.41 44.64 -0.70
N ILE A 107 -27.82 45.40 -1.71
CA ILE A 107 -27.15 46.46 -2.49
C ILE A 107 -25.80 47.01 -1.95
N SER A 108 -24.72 46.89 -2.72
CA SER A 108 -23.97 48.05 -3.27
C SER A 108 -22.98 47.58 -4.36
N GLY A 109 -22.74 48.40 -5.39
CA GLY A 109 -22.07 47.93 -6.62
C GLY A 109 -20.62 48.39 -6.79
N SER A 110 -19.82 47.59 -7.51
CA SER A 110 -18.57 48.05 -8.13
C SER A 110 -18.16 47.20 -9.36
N ARG A 111 -18.43 47.78 -10.54
CA ARG A 111 -17.73 47.60 -11.83
C ARG A 111 -17.52 46.18 -12.40
N ALA A 112 -18.23 45.95 -13.49
CA ALA A 112 -18.03 44.85 -14.43
C ALA A 112 -16.59 44.70 -14.94
N GLY A 113 -16.01 43.51 -14.74
CA GLY A 113 -15.09 42.88 -15.68
C GLY A 113 -15.84 41.77 -16.40
N LEU A 114 -15.86 41.78 -17.74
CA LEU A 114 -16.58 40.80 -18.55
C LEU A 114 -15.92 39.40 -18.46
N LYS A 115 -16.34 38.59 -17.49
CA LYS A 115 -16.02 37.14 -17.45
C LYS A 115 -16.71 36.49 -18.66
N ARG A 116 -15.91 36.01 -19.61
CA ARG A 116 -16.44 35.34 -20.81
C ARG A 116 -17.13 34.03 -20.44
N VAL A 117 -18.19 33.73 -21.18
CA VAL A 117 -18.93 32.47 -21.14
C VAL A 117 -18.03 31.37 -21.71
N ASP A 118 -17.39 30.65 -20.80
CA ASP A 118 -16.84 29.29 -21.02
C ASP A 118 -16.80 28.59 -19.64
N GLU A 119 -17.93 28.70 -18.93
CA GLU A 119 -18.16 28.06 -17.64
C GLU A 119 -18.69 26.66 -17.93
N GLU A 120 -17.83 25.80 -18.50
CA GLU A 120 -18.08 24.37 -18.62
C GLU A 120 -18.16 23.81 -17.19
N ASP A 121 -19.27 23.14 -16.87
CA ASP A 121 -19.63 22.73 -15.52
C ASP A 121 -18.46 22.03 -14.82
N ALA A 122 -17.98 22.62 -13.73
CA ALA A 122 -16.92 22.06 -12.90
C ALA A 122 -17.44 20.83 -12.13
N VAL A 123 -17.52 19.70 -12.85
CA VAL A 123 -18.00 18.36 -12.51
C VAL A 123 -18.43 18.23 -11.04
N GLU A 124 -19.75 18.24 -10.82
CA GLU A 124 -20.45 18.15 -9.54
C GLU A 124 -20.26 16.78 -8.85
N GLY A 125 -19.01 16.47 -8.51
CA GLY A 125 -18.57 15.12 -8.16
C GLY A 125 -17.09 15.04 -7.81
N GLY A 126 -16.51 16.11 -7.26
CA GLY A 126 -15.10 16.16 -6.86
C GLY A 126 -14.70 14.99 -5.96
N LEU A 127 -13.62 14.29 -6.33
CA LEU A 127 -13.14 13.08 -5.66
C LEU A 127 -12.78 13.39 -4.20
N LYS A 128 -13.63 12.99 -3.25
CA LYS A 128 -13.39 13.19 -1.81
C LYS A 128 -12.21 12.32 -1.36
N GLY A 129 -11.06 12.95 -1.14
CA GLY A 129 -9.84 12.23 -0.74
C GLY A 129 -8.99 12.97 0.28
N ARG A 130 -7.90 12.31 0.66
CA ARG A 130 -6.81 12.85 1.47
C ARG A 130 -5.56 12.94 0.61
N VAL A 131 -4.90 14.10 0.66
CA VAL A 131 -3.58 14.30 0.06
C VAL A 131 -2.53 14.21 1.17
N SER A 132 -1.50 13.39 0.99
CA SER A 132 -0.27 13.41 1.78
C SER A 132 0.87 13.87 0.88
N VAL A 133 1.75 14.74 1.36
CA VAL A 133 3.00 15.11 0.68
C VAL A 133 4.16 14.80 1.60
N GLY A 134 5.21 14.19 1.09
CA GLY A 134 6.42 13.88 1.84
C GLY A 134 7.69 14.24 1.09
N ALA A 135 8.77 14.31 1.86
CA ALA A 135 10.13 14.46 1.36
C ALA A 135 11.08 13.65 2.23
N GLU A 136 12.13 13.13 1.62
CA GLU A 136 13.23 12.45 2.31
C GLU A 136 14.58 13.04 1.85
N LEU A 137 15.49 13.14 2.80
CA LEU A 137 16.84 13.69 2.64
C LEU A 137 17.81 12.72 3.31
N TYR A 138 18.82 12.27 2.58
CA TYR A 138 19.89 11.42 3.11
C TYR A 138 21.25 12.07 2.86
N PHE A 139 22.18 11.89 3.79
CA PHE A 139 23.54 12.37 3.71
C PHE A 139 24.49 11.33 4.29
N SER A 140 25.41 10.81 3.48
CA SER A 140 26.45 9.86 3.90
C SER A 140 27.77 10.59 4.13
N ALA A 141 28.22 10.67 5.37
CA ALA A 141 29.46 11.35 5.71
C ALA A 141 30.71 10.61 5.17
N LYS A 142 30.67 9.27 5.14
CA LYS A 142 31.76 8.40 4.68
C LYS A 142 31.92 8.44 3.15
N GLU A 143 30.80 8.40 2.42
CA GLU A 143 30.79 8.44 0.95
C GLU A 143 30.79 9.85 0.37
N LYS A 144 30.50 10.87 1.18
CA LYS A 144 30.27 12.26 0.76
C LYS A 144 29.13 12.39 -0.26
N SER A 145 28.16 11.49 -0.19
CA SER A 145 26.98 11.43 -1.06
C SER A 145 25.75 12.03 -0.34
N ALA A 146 24.83 12.56 -1.13
CA ALA A 146 23.54 13.04 -0.63
C ALA A 146 22.42 12.59 -1.58
N GLY A 147 21.28 12.21 -1.01
CA GLY A 147 20.07 11.83 -1.73
C GLY A 147 18.89 12.70 -1.30
N VAL A 148 18.00 12.99 -2.24
CA VAL A 148 16.73 13.64 -1.95
C VAL A 148 15.64 13.01 -2.81
N SER A 149 14.46 12.80 -2.24
CA SER A 149 13.25 12.51 -3.01
C SER A 149 12.04 13.20 -2.39
N THR A 150 11.03 13.43 -3.22
CA THR A 150 9.73 13.96 -2.80
C THR A 150 8.62 13.05 -3.30
N GLY A 151 7.50 13.03 -2.57
CA GLY A 151 6.37 12.16 -2.88
C GLY A 151 5.04 12.83 -2.59
N ILE A 152 4.04 12.54 -3.41
CA ILE A 152 2.65 12.96 -3.22
C ILE A 152 1.80 11.70 -3.29
N ARG A 153 0.91 11.51 -2.31
CA ARG A 153 -0.06 10.41 -2.29
C ARG A 153 -1.47 10.98 -2.13
N PHE A 154 -2.36 10.67 -3.05
CA PHE A 154 -3.79 10.94 -2.94
C PHE A 154 -4.53 9.62 -2.72
N THR A 155 -5.30 9.52 -1.65
CA THR A 155 -6.17 8.36 -1.39
C THR A 155 -7.62 8.82 -1.31
N THR A 156 -8.47 8.27 -2.17
CA THR A 156 -9.92 8.49 -2.12
C THR A 156 -10.48 7.82 -0.88
N LEU A 157 -11.40 8.49 -0.20
CA LEU A 157 -12.17 7.84 0.85
C LEU A 157 -13.31 7.07 0.17
N PRO A 158 -13.55 5.78 0.49
CA PRO A 158 -14.78 5.13 0.07
C PRO A 158 -15.96 5.93 0.61
N ASP A 159 -16.95 6.21 -0.24
CA ASP A 159 -18.14 6.93 0.21
C ASP A 159 -18.87 6.05 1.23
N ALA A 160 -18.98 6.54 2.47
CA ALA A 160 -19.45 5.77 3.61
C ALA A 160 -20.99 5.74 3.67
N THR A 161 -21.64 5.59 2.52
CA THR A 161 -23.08 5.38 2.40
C THR A 161 -23.35 3.87 2.48
N PRO A 162 -23.76 3.32 3.64
CA PRO A 162 -24.06 1.90 3.74
C PRO A 162 -25.28 1.55 2.86
N PRO A 163 -25.32 0.36 2.23
CA PRO A 163 -26.44 -0.05 1.38
C PRO A 163 -27.79 -0.14 2.14
N SER A 164 -27.77 -0.06 3.48
CA SER A 164 -28.96 -0.04 4.33
C SER A 164 -29.67 1.32 4.41
N PHE A 165 -29.10 2.42 3.89
CA PHE A 165 -29.77 3.73 3.85
C PHE A 165 -30.35 4.08 2.46
N GLN A 166 -30.44 3.11 1.55
CA GLN A 166 -31.33 3.20 0.40
C GLN A 166 -32.78 3.07 0.88
N VAL A 167 -33.35 4.18 1.35
CA VAL A 167 -34.79 4.27 1.57
C VAL A 167 -35.47 4.12 0.20
N PRO A 168 -36.36 3.14 -0.02
CA PRO A 168 -37.06 3.04 -1.28
C PRO A 168 -38.03 4.21 -1.40
N SER A 169 -37.69 5.20 -2.23
CA SER A 169 -38.55 6.32 -2.56
C SER A 169 -39.89 5.80 -3.08
N SER A 170 -40.95 6.01 -2.30
CA SER A 170 -42.26 5.45 -2.59
C SER A 170 -42.85 6.03 -3.88
N SER A 171 -43.19 5.12 -4.81
CA SER A 171 -44.13 5.29 -5.92
C SER A 171 -43.89 6.44 -6.92
N SER A 172 -43.29 6.12 -8.06
CA SER A 172 -43.62 6.70 -9.38
C SER A 172 -43.23 5.71 -10.49
N PRO A 173 -44.17 5.12 -11.26
CA PRO A 173 -43.90 3.95 -12.11
C PRO A 173 -43.31 4.27 -13.49
N LEU A 174 -42.58 5.38 -13.66
CA LEU A 174 -42.11 5.87 -14.97
C LEU A 174 -40.64 6.34 -15.04
N SER A 175 -39.84 6.17 -13.98
CA SER A 175 -38.39 6.45 -14.03
C SER A 175 -37.59 5.23 -14.49
N LEU A 176 -37.37 5.14 -15.80
CA LEU A 176 -36.45 4.17 -16.40
C LEU A 176 -34.99 4.47 -15.94
N GLY A 177 -34.44 3.62 -15.07
CA GLY A 177 -32.99 3.55 -14.83
C GLY A 177 -32.43 4.49 -13.75
N SER A 178 -32.78 4.29 -12.48
CA SER A 178 -31.90 4.71 -11.38
C SER A 178 -30.61 3.86 -11.40
N LYS A 179 -29.57 4.37 -12.07
CA LYS A 179 -28.21 3.79 -11.96
C LYS A 179 -27.86 3.67 -10.48
N GLY A 180 -27.49 2.46 -10.04
CA GLY A 180 -26.98 2.27 -8.68
C GLY A 180 -25.81 3.22 -8.44
N GLN A 181 -25.86 3.97 -7.33
CA GLN A 181 -24.80 4.93 -7.00
C GLN A 181 -23.47 4.19 -6.97
N LEU A 182 -22.54 4.63 -7.82
CA LEU A 182 -21.23 4.00 -7.98
C LEU A 182 -20.43 4.24 -6.70
N SER A 183 -20.45 3.27 -5.79
CA SER A 183 -19.58 3.23 -4.61
C SER A 183 -18.14 3.42 -5.08
N GLN A 184 -17.58 4.59 -4.82
CA GLN A 184 -16.25 4.94 -5.29
C GLN A 184 -15.23 3.96 -4.66
N PRO A 185 -14.54 3.13 -5.46
CA PRO A 185 -13.60 2.16 -4.91
C PRO A 185 -12.42 2.91 -4.25
N PRO A 186 -11.90 2.41 -3.11
CA PRO A 186 -10.66 2.92 -2.53
C PRO A 186 -9.56 2.94 -3.59
N THR A 187 -9.13 4.14 -3.95
CA THR A 187 -8.19 4.42 -5.03
C THR A 187 -7.06 5.26 -4.47
N THR A 188 -5.83 4.78 -4.61
CA THR A 188 -4.62 5.48 -4.19
C THR A 188 -3.75 5.79 -5.39
N ILE A 189 -3.42 7.06 -5.57
CA ILE A 189 -2.48 7.56 -6.57
C ILE A 189 -1.25 8.04 -5.81
N THR A 190 -0.08 7.54 -6.15
CA THR A 190 1.20 7.98 -5.58
C THR A 190 2.12 8.44 -6.69
N ALA A 191 2.67 9.64 -6.59
CA ALA A 191 3.71 10.16 -7.47
C ALA A 191 4.98 10.38 -6.64
N LEU A 192 6.11 9.86 -7.07
CA LEU A 192 7.43 10.00 -6.46
C LEU A 192 8.39 10.67 -7.45
N PHE A 193 9.25 11.54 -6.95
CA PHE A 193 10.23 12.26 -7.73
C PHE A 193 11.58 12.30 -7.00
N ASN A 194 12.61 11.74 -7.63
CA ASN A 194 13.98 11.83 -7.18
C ASN A 194 14.76 12.75 -8.15
N PRO A 195 14.94 14.05 -7.83
CA PRO A 195 15.61 14.99 -8.72
C PRO A 195 17.10 14.70 -8.92
N MET A 196 17.75 14.01 -7.98
CA MET A 196 19.20 13.71 -8.06
C MET A 196 19.49 12.57 -9.05
N LEU A 197 18.59 11.59 -9.14
CA LEU A 197 18.72 10.44 -10.05
C LEU A 197 17.82 10.55 -11.29
N GLY A 198 17.02 11.61 -11.41
CA GLY A 198 16.10 11.82 -12.54
C GLY A 198 14.92 10.85 -12.59
N HIS A 199 14.66 10.07 -11.53
CA HIS A 199 13.57 9.10 -11.51
C HIS A 199 12.24 9.74 -11.13
N ILE A 200 11.21 9.50 -11.95
CA ILE A 200 9.82 9.83 -11.72
C ILE A 200 9.04 8.51 -11.68
N SER A 201 8.24 8.29 -10.64
CA SER A 201 7.40 7.09 -10.50
C SER A 201 5.96 7.48 -10.21
N GLY A 202 5.01 6.87 -10.91
CA GLY A 202 3.57 7.04 -10.71
C GLY A 202 2.90 5.69 -10.48
N ALA A 203 2.28 5.49 -9.33
CA ALA A 203 1.52 4.28 -8.99
C ALA A 203 0.03 4.62 -8.79
N TYR A 204 -0.84 3.89 -9.47
CA TYR A 204 -2.29 3.93 -9.35
C TYR A 204 -2.77 2.57 -8.85
N SER A 205 -3.35 2.50 -7.67
CA SER A 205 -3.89 1.26 -7.09
C SER A 205 -5.36 1.44 -6.75
N ALA A 206 -6.23 0.53 -7.18
CA ALA A 206 -7.68 0.61 -6.97
C ALA A 206 -8.27 -0.75 -6.58
N GLN A 207 -9.08 -0.76 -5.53
CA GLN A 207 -9.87 -1.93 -5.13
C GLN A 207 -11.17 -2.00 -5.95
N VAL A 208 -11.10 -2.59 -7.14
CA VAL A 208 -12.21 -2.65 -8.11
C VAL A 208 -13.38 -3.51 -7.60
N SER A 209 -13.11 -4.51 -6.77
CA SER A 209 -14.12 -5.35 -6.12
C SER A 209 -13.68 -5.71 -4.70
N ARG A 210 -14.61 -6.25 -3.90
CA ARG A 210 -14.32 -6.84 -2.58
C ARG A 210 -13.15 -7.84 -2.64
N ASP A 211 -13.04 -8.53 -3.77
CA ASP A 211 -12.16 -9.68 -3.98
C ASP A 211 -11.07 -9.42 -5.02
N LEU A 212 -10.99 -8.20 -5.58
CA LEU A 212 -10.03 -7.84 -6.64
C LEU A 212 -9.44 -6.44 -6.41
N CYS A 213 -8.13 -6.40 -6.16
CA CYS A 213 -7.32 -5.19 -6.20
C CYS A 213 -6.47 -5.16 -7.48
N LEU A 214 -6.46 -4.03 -8.17
CA LEU A 214 -5.59 -3.78 -9.33
C LEU A 214 -4.60 -2.67 -9.01
N SER A 215 -3.39 -2.77 -9.57
CA SER A 215 -2.37 -1.73 -9.47
C SER A 215 -1.65 -1.56 -10.79
N SER A 216 -1.37 -0.31 -11.16
CA SER A 216 -0.61 0.10 -12.34
C SER A 216 0.50 1.02 -11.87
N ARG A 217 1.75 0.71 -12.19
CA ARG A 217 2.93 1.49 -11.84
C ARG A 217 3.68 1.86 -13.11
N PHE A 218 4.02 3.12 -13.25
CA PHE A 218 4.80 3.68 -14.34
C PHE A 218 6.07 4.30 -13.74
N ASP A 219 7.24 3.83 -14.15
CA ASP A 219 8.54 4.37 -13.77
C ASP A 219 9.20 4.97 -15.01
N PHE A 220 9.75 6.17 -14.86
CA PHE A 220 10.46 6.88 -15.92
C PHE A 220 11.77 7.45 -15.40
N ASN A 221 12.85 7.31 -16.17
CA ASN A 221 14.14 7.91 -15.89
C ASN A 221 14.43 9.04 -16.88
N VAL A 222 14.50 10.28 -16.39
CA VAL A 222 14.77 11.49 -17.19
C VAL A 222 16.15 11.47 -17.84
N TYR A 223 17.13 10.76 -17.27
CA TYR A 223 18.51 10.72 -17.79
C TYR A 223 18.74 9.63 -18.83
N SER A 224 18.13 8.44 -18.68
CA SER A 224 18.23 7.36 -19.68
C SER A 224 17.09 7.33 -20.70
N TYR A 225 16.02 8.10 -20.46
CA TYR A 225 14.74 8.06 -21.21
C TYR A 225 14.06 6.68 -21.19
N GLU A 226 14.47 5.80 -20.28
CA GLU A 226 13.83 4.50 -20.07
C GLU A 226 12.49 4.70 -19.36
N SER A 227 11.45 4.05 -19.88
CA SER A 227 10.15 3.92 -19.22
C SER A 227 9.84 2.44 -19.00
N GLU A 228 9.43 2.11 -17.79
CA GLU A 228 8.85 0.80 -17.46
C GLU A 228 7.40 1.02 -17.02
N TRP A 229 6.49 0.22 -17.57
CA TRP A 229 5.13 0.13 -17.08
C TRP A 229 4.87 -1.29 -16.56
N THR A 230 4.39 -1.38 -15.33
CA THR A 230 4.03 -2.62 -14.63
C THR A 230 2.55 -2.58 -14.26
N MET A 231 1.81 -3.62 -14.63
CA MET A 231 0.49 -3.90 -14.09
C MET A 231 0.56 -5.04 -13.07
N GLY A 232 -0.31 -5.00 -12.06
CA GLY A 232 -0.49 -6.04 -11.07
C GLY A 232 -1.96 -6.21 -10.69
N ALA A 233 -2.33 -7.43 -10.32
CA ALA A 233 -3.66 -7.79 -9.85
C ALA A 233 -3.53 -8.76 -8.65
N GLU A 234 -4.32 -8.53 -7.61
CA GLU A 234 -4.48 -9.41 -6.47
C GLU A 234 -5.96 -9.82 -6.37
N TRP A 235 -6.22 -11.13 -6.45
CA TRP A 235 -7.55 -11.72 -6.39
C TRP A 235 -7.64 -12.62 -5.15
N TRP A 236 -8.57 -12.33 -4.23
CA TRP A 236 -8.87 -13.16 -3.06
C TRP A 236 -9.93 -14.23 -3.39
N LEU A 237 -9.59 -15.51 -3.21
CA LEU A 237 -10.49 -16.63 -3.45
C LEU A 237 -11.25 -16.98 -2.17
N ARG A 238 -12.52 -16.58 -2.10
CA ARG A 238 -13.45 -17.02 -1.06
C ARG A 238 -14.11 -18.34 -1.42
N ARG A 239 -14.44 -19.13 -0.41
CA ARG A 239 -15.22 -20.35 -0.59
C ARG A 239 -16.70 -20.02 -0.73
N SER A 240 -17.28 -20.21 -1.92
CA SER A 240 -18.74 -20.22 -2.05
C SER A 240 -19.31 -21.33 -1.16
N PRO A 241 -20.41 -21.10 -0.40
CA PRO A 241 -21.11 -22.19 0.26
C PRO A 241 -21.59 -23.18 -0.81
N SER A 242 -21.39 -24.47 -0.57
CA SER A 242 -22.02 -25.50 -1.39
C SER A 242 -23.53 -25.37 -1.22
N MET A 243 -24.25 -25.20 -2.35
CA MET A 243 -25.67 -25.52 -2.39
C MET A 243 -25.77 -27.04 -2.49
N ASP A 244 -25.72 -27.70 -1.33
CA ASP A 244 -26.05 -29.12 -1.21
C ASP A 244 -27.58 -29.28 -1.29
N SER A 245 -28.11 -29.18 -2.51
CA SER A 245 -29.37 -29.78 -2.96
C SER A 245 -29.04 -31.14 -3.61
N GLU A 246 -29.69 -32.26 -3.35
CA GLU A 246 -31.03 -32.52 -2.75
C GLU A 246 -30.90 -33.47 -1.53
N ASP A 247 -31.92 -33.94 -0.78
CA ASP A 247 -33.38 -34.02 -0.95
C ASP A 247 -34.09 -34.13 0.43
N PHE A 248 -35.42 -34.28 0.41
CA PHE A 248 -36.38 -34.65 1.47
C PHE A 248 -36.85 -33.56 2.48
N PRO A 249 -38.16 -33.23 2.48
CA PRO A 249 -38.78 -32.35 3.48
C PRO A 249 -39.43 -33.13 4.64
N ALA A 250 -39.25 -32.68 5.90
CA ALA A 250 -40.28 -32.67 6.96
C ALA A 250 -39.72 -32.31 8.36
N THR A 251 -39.39 -31.04 8.63
CA THR A 251 -39.44 -30.49 10.02
C THR A 251 -39.56 -28.96 9.97
N PRO A 252 -40.41 -28.31 10.79
CA PRO A 252 -40.55 -26.85 10.77
C PRO A 252 -39.28 -26.12 11.23
N PRO A 253 -39.04 -24.88 10.75
CA PRO A 253 -37.76 -24.21 10.92
C PRO A 253 -37.56 -23.72 12.35
N LYS A 254 -36.51 -24.21 13.02
CA LYS A 254 -35.85 -23.43 14.06
C LYS A 254 -35.12 -22.27 13.38
N LEU A 255 -35.35 -21.04 13.82
CA LEU A 255 -34.52 -19.89 13.42
C LEU A 255 -33.11 -20.04 14.01
N SER A 256 -32.28 -20.87 13.37
CA SER A 256 -30.83 -20.70 13.46
C SER A 256 -30.47 -19.46 12.66
N VAL A 257 -30.14 -18.37 13.36
CA VAL A 257 -29.50 -17.20 12.75
C VAL A 257 -28.33 -17.72 11.92
N PRO A 258 -28.28 -17.48 10.59
CA PRO A 258 -27.18 -17.97 9.77
C PRO A 258 -25.90 -17.31 10.29
N ASN A 259 -24.96 -18.13 10.76
CA ASN A 259 -23.71 -17.64 11.33
C ASN A 259 -22.93 -16.90 10.24
N LEU A 260 -22.99 -15.57 10.29
CA LEU A 260 -22.55 -14.70 9.19
C LEU A 260 -21.02 -14.69 9.05
N GLU A 261 -20.31 -15.13 10.10
CA GLU A 261 -18.85 -15.08 10.22
C GLU A 261 -18.14 -16.18 9.41
N SER A 262 -18.79 -17.33 9.17
CA SER A 262 -18.16 -18.45 8.44
C SER A 262 -18.30 -18.38 6.91
N ARG A 263 -18.88 -17.29 6.38
CA ARG A 263 -19.16 -17.12 4.93
C ARG A 263 -18.10 -16.33 4.16
N ASP A 264 -17.08 -15.82 4.86
CA ASP A 264 -16.10 -14.88 4.29
C ASP A 264 -14.65 -15.33 4.36
N ASP A 265 -14.41 -16.60 4.73
CA ASP A 265 -13.06 -17.14 4.87
C ASP A 265 -12.34 -17.21 3.51
N VAL A 266 -11.22 -16.49 3.42
CA VAL A 266 -10.39 -16.38 2.22
C VAL A 266 -9.43 -17.56 2.21
N HIS A 267 -9.73 -18.55 1.38
CA HIS A 267 -8.94 -19.79 1.30
C HIS A 267 -7.64 -19.60 0.50
N GLY A 268 -7.54 -18.58 -0.33
CA GLY A 268 -6.31 -18.27 -1.04
C GLY A 268 -6.30 -16.93 -1.77
N VAL A 269 -5.16 -16.62 -2.37
CA VAL A 269 -4.88 -15.38 -3.09
C VAL A 269 -4.14 -15.71 -4.38
N VAL A 270 -4.57 -15.15 -5.50
CA VAL A 270 -3.80 -15.13 -6.75
C VAL A 270 -3.25 -13.72 -6.95
N LYS A 271 -1.94 -13.60 -7.05
CA LYS A 271 -1.21 -12.38 -7.36
C LYS A 271 -0.62 -12.54 -8.76
N ALA A 272 -0.93 -11.64 -9.67
CA ALA A 272 -0.36 -11.59 -11.01
C ALA A 272 0.33 -10.24 -11.22
N ARG A 273 1.47 -10.23 -11.92
CA ARG A 273 2.18 -9.03 -12.34
C ARG A 273 2.68 -9.21 -13.77
N ALA A 274 2.53 -8.18 -14.59
CA ALA A 274 3.10 -8.10 -15.94
C ALA A 274 3.83 -6.76 -16.11
N SER A 275 5.01 -6.77 -16.74
CA SER A 275 5.78 -5.57 -17.08
C SER A 275 5.96 -5.44 -18.59
N THR A 276 6.10 -4.20 -19.08
CA THR A 276 6.47 -3.88 -20.48
C THR A 276 7.78 -4.54 -20.92
N ASN A 277 8.64 -4.93 -19.98
CA ASN A 277 9.85 -5.72 -20.26
C ASN A 277 9.59 -7.19 -20.62
N ASN A 278 8.34 -7.56 -20.95
CA ASN A 278 7.88 -8.93 -21.23
C ASN A 278 8.02 -9.92 -20.06
N ASP A 279 8.34 -9.43 -18.86
CA ASP A 279 8.34 -10.20 -17.62
C ASP A 279 6.91 -10.34 -17.08
N ILE A 280 6.46 -11.58 -16.88
CA ILE A 280 5.18 -11.92 -16.25
C ILE A 280 5.47 -12.84 -15.07
N SER A 281 4.89 -12.52 -13.91
CA SER A 281 4.95 -13.37 -12.72
C SER A 281 3.55 -13.64 -12.18
N LEU A 282 3.32 -14.87 -11.75
CA LEU A 282 2.07 -15.33 -11.15
C LEU A 282 2.40 -16.10 -9.87
N MET A 283 1.71 -15.77 -8.79
CA MET A 283 1.83 -16.42 -7.49
C MET A 283 0.44 -16.80 -7.01
N TRP A 284 0.26 -18.07 -6.64
CA TRP A 284 -0.90 -18.54 -5.89
C TRP A 284 -0.47 -18.83 -4.46
N GLU A 285 -1.27 -18.40 -3.51
CA GLU A 285 -1.05 -18.59 -2.07
C GLU A 285 -2.34 -19.20 -1.48
N GLY A 286 -2.25 -20.37 -0.86
CA GLY A 286 -3.40 -21.10 -0.32
C GLY A 286 -3.23 -21.45 1.15
N ARG A 287 -4.23 -21.14 1.97
CA ARG A 287 -4.24 -21.51 3.40
C ARG A 287 -4.97 -22.84 3.59
N LEU A 288 -4.24 -23.86 4.03
CA LEU A 288 -4.77 -25.18 4.36
C LEU A 288 -4.61 -25.45 5.87
N ARG A 289 -5.62 -25.04 6.67
CA ARG A 289 -5.64 -25.14 8.14
C ARG A 289 -4.45 -24.40 8.79
N ASN A 290 -3.40 -25.15 9.13
CA ASN A 290 -2.16 -24.71 9.78
C ASN A 290 -0.97 -24.66 8.80
N MET A 291 -1.19 -24.97 7.52
CA MET A 291 -0.21 -24.83 6.45
C MET A 291 -0.58 -23.67 5.54
N LEU A 292 0.44 -22.93 5.10
CA LEU A 292 0.38 -21.96 4.02
C LEU A 292 1.22 -22.52 2.87
N ILE A 293 0.63 -22.62 1.67
CA ILE A 293 1.28 -23.15 0.47
C ILE A 293 1.35 -22.02 -0.54
N SER A 294 2.56 -21.64 -0.95
CA SER A 294 2.80 -20.64 -2.00
C SER A 294 3.42 -21.32 -3.23
N LEU A 295 2.84 -21.09 -4.40
CA LEU A 295 3.34 -21.54 -5.70
C LEU A 295 3.54 -20.32 -6.60
N GLY A 296 4.78 -20.10 -7.04
CA GLY A 296 5.17 -18.98 -7.90
C GLY A 296 5.70 -19.45 -9.24
N VAL A 297 5.38 -18.72 -10.31
CA VAL A 297 5.91 -18.90 -11.67
C VAL A 297 6.41 -17.54 -12.16
N VAL A 298 7.62 -17.49 -12.68
CA VAL A 298 8.20 -16.31 -13.34
C VAL A 298 8.51 -16.68 -14.80
N SER A 299 8.00 -15.87 -15.71
CA SER A 299 8.02 -16.06 -17.16
C SER A 299 8.61 -14.83 -17.82
N ASP A 300 9.54 -15.02 -18.75
CA ASP A 300 10.19 -13.98 -19.54
C ASP A 300 9.87 -14.25 -21.02
N PHE A 301 8.98 -13.45 -21.61
CA PHE A 301 8.53 -13.63 -22.98
C PHE A 301 9.48 -13.01 -24.03
N SER A 302 10.57 -12.37 -23.60
CA SER A 302 11.64 -11.92 -24.51
C SER A 302 12.35 -13.13 -25.15
N SER A 303 12.55 -14.19 -24.36
CA SER A 303 13.19 -15.43 -24.81
C SER A 303 12.19 -16.48 -25.27
N ARG A 304 11.71 -16.39 -26.52
CA ARG A 304 10.71 -17.30 -27.13
C ARG A 304 11.06 -18.80 -27.07
N SER A 305 12.32 -19.17 -26.86
CA SER A 305 12.78 -20.55 -26.70
C SER A 305 12.69 -21.10 -25.26
N LYS A 306 12.61 -20.23 -24.24
CA LYS A 306 12.52 -20.58 -22.82
C LYS A 306 11.60 -19.58 -22.10
N PRO A 307 10.28 -19.64 -22.32
CA PRO A 307 9.35 -18.66 -21.75
C PRO A 307 9.26 -18.71 -20.23
N ILE A 308 9.46 -19.89 -19.61
CA ILE A 308 9.46 -20.05 -18.15
C ILE A 308 10.89 -19.91 -17.63
N LYS A 309 11.11 -18.92 -16.76
CA LYS A 309 12.41 -18.58 -16.15
C LYS A 309 12.61 -19.30 -14.82
N ALA A 310 11.57 -19.38 -13.99
CA ALA A 310 11.59 -20.08 -12.71
C ALA A 310 10.19 -20.54 -12.28
N ILE A 311 10.14 -21.62 -11.49
CA ILE A 311 8.99 -22.06 -10.73
C ILE A 311 9.46 -22.27 -9.29
N GLY A 312 8.72 -21.76 -8.31
CA GLY A 312 8.98 -21.91 -6.88
C GLY A 312 7.77 -22.49 -6.15
N LEU A 313 8.04 -23.31 -5.14
CA LEU A 313 7.05 -23.83 -4.21
C LEU A 313 7.60 -23.64 -2.79
N GLU A 314 6.81 -23.03 -1.92
CA GLU A 314 7.12 -22.85 -0.50
C GLU A 314 5.95 -23.38 0.34
N LEU A 315 6.29 -24.01 1.47
CA LEU A 315 5.33 -24.53 2.44
C LEU A 315 5.73 -24.05 3.83
N SER A 316 4.90 -23.20 4.43
CA SER A 316 5.07 -22.75 5.81
C SER A 316 4.05 -23.46 6.71
N TYR A 317 4.52 -24.22 7.69
CA TYR A 317 3.66 -24.83 8.73
C TYR A 317 3.74 -24.04 10.03
N PHE A 318 2.57 -23.61 10.51
CA PHE A 318 2.42 -22.91 11.78
C PHE A 318 1.86 -23.88 12.82
N SER A 319 2.68 -24.26 13.79
CA SER A 319 2.19 -25.04 14.94
C SER A 319 1.34 -24.14 15.83
N SER A 320 0.15 -24.63 16.21
CA SER A 320 -0.66 -24.04 17.26
C SER A 320 -0.13 -24.53 18.60
N GLY A 321 0.78 -23.75 19.20
CA GLY A 321 1.23 -23.93 20.59
C GLY A 321 0.21 -23.43 21.60
#